data_AF-A0A383AD56-F1
#
_entry.id   AF-A0A383AD56-F1
#
_cell.length_a   1.000
_cell.length_b   1.000
_cell.length_c   1.000
_cell.angle_alpha   90.00
_cell.angle_beta   90.00
_cell.angle_gamma   90.00
#
_symmetry.space_group_name_H-M   'P 1'
#
loop_
_entity.id
_entity.type
_entity.pdbx_description
1 polymer ?
#
loop_
_entity_poly.entity_id
_entity_poly.type
_entity_poly.pdbx_seq_one_letter_code
_entity_poly.pdbx_strand_id
1 'polypeptide(L)'
;TGKILSWVIVSILVGIALSPRVTLWGLTEIKMEILAQVAPLFVLGVTWSRLTTSAAFVGMLAGCATYSGLLLTSNPEPWNIHAGVVALGVNLTCCVVGSTRQSTDA
;
A
#
# COMPACT_ATOMS: atom_id res chain seq x y z
N THR A 1 11.75 14.34 18.68
CA THR A 1 11.13 13.20 17.97
C THR A 1 11.46 13.16 16.48
N GLY A 2 11.25 14.24 15.71
CA GLY A 2 11.49 14.24 14.25
C GLY A 2 12.91 13.91 13.78
N LYS A 3 13.95 14.29 14.53
CA LYS A 3 15.35 13.98 14.16
C LYS A 3 15.66 12.48 14.19
N ILE A 4 15.15 11.76 15.17
CA ILE A 4 15.36 10.31 15.31
C ILE A 4 14.62 9.59 14.18
N LEU A 5 13.37 9.99 13.91
CA LEU A 5 12.59 9.44 12.80
C LEU A 5 13.29 9.66 11.45
N SER A 6 13.86 10.85 11.22
CA SER A 6 14.61 11.16 10.01
C SER A 6 15.87 10.29 9.86
N TRP A 7 16.64 10.11 10.93
CA TRP A 7 17.83 9.25 10.91
C TRP A 7 17.50 7.77 10.69
N VAL A 8 16.38 7.29 11.24
CA VAL A 8 15.89 5.92 11.02
C VAL A 8 15.50 5.73 9.55
N ILE A 9 14.73 6.66 8.98
CA ILE A 9 14.33 6.61 7.57
C ILE A 9 15.56 6.64 6.65
N VAL A 10 16.52 7.53 6.92
CA VAL A 10 17.76 7.64 6.14
C VAL A 10 18.57 6.35 6.21
N SER A 11 18.72 5.74 7.39
CA SER A 11 19.45 4.48 7.56
C SER A 11 18.82 3.33 6.77
N ILE A 12 17.49 3.22 6.79
CA ILE A 12 16.75 2.22 6.01
C ILE A 12 16.96 2.45 4.51
N LEU A 13 16.82 3.70 4.05
CA LEU A 13 16.98 4.05 2.64
C LEU A 13 18.39 3.76 2.14
N VAL A 14 19.41 4.03 2.94
CA VAL A 14 20.83 3.72 2.64
C VAL A 14 21.04 2.21 2.53
N GLY A 15 20.46 1.41 3.42
CA GLY A 15 20.52 -0.06 3.34
C GLY A 15 19.92 -0.62 2.04
N ILE A 16 18.80 -0.04 1.60
CA ILE A 16 18.16 -0.39 0.32
C ILE A 16 19.01 0.08 -0.87
N ALA A 17 19.57 1.29 -0.82
CA ALA A 17 20.39 1.86 -1.89
C ALA A 17 21.70 1.08 -2.12
N LEU A 18 22.27 0.48 -1.07
CA LEU A 18 23.46 -0.36 -1.14
C LEU A 18 23.16 -1.77 -1.68
N SER A 19 21.89 -2.12 -1.90
CA SER A 19 21.47 -3.40 -2.47
C SER A 19 21.25 -3.26 -4.00
N PRO A 20 22.22 -3.67 -4.85
CA PRO A 20 22.12 -3.54 -6.31
C PRO A 20 21.03 -4.40 -6.98
N ARG A 21 20.22 -5.15 -6.21
CA ARG A 21 19.13 -5.98 -6.74
C ARG A 21 17.92 -5.17 -7.23
N VAL A 22 17.79 -3.90 -6.83
CA VAL A 22 16.72 -3.02 -7.33
C VAL A 22 17.20 -2.35 -8.61
N THR A 23 16.92 -2.98 -9.74
CA THR A 23 17.11 -2.37 -11.05
C THR A 23 16.22 -1.12 -11.17
N LEU A 24 16.54 -0.17 -12.05
CA LEU A 24 15.67 0.99 -12.37
C LEU A 24 14.22 0.55 -12.67
N TRP A 25 14.07 -0.66 -13.21
CA TRP A 25 12.80 -1.34 -13.43
C TRP A 25 12.05 -1.61 -12.11
N GLY A 26 12.67 -2.27 -11.13
CA GLY A 26 12.03 -2.58 -9.85
C GLY A 26 11.66 -1.32 -9.05
N LEU A 27 12.48 -0.26 -9.13
CA LEU A 27 12.13 1.01 -8.48
C LEU A 27 10.92 1.68 -9.15
N THR A 28 10.82 1.57 -10.47
CA THR A 28 9.65 2.04 -11.22
C THR A 28 8.41 1.21 -10.91
N GLU A 29 8.55 -0.12 -10.82
CA GLU A 29 7.46 -1.02 -10.44
C GLU A 29 6.89 -0.67 -9.06
N ILE A 30 7.75 -0.48 -8.05
CA ILE A 30 7.31 -0.06 -6.71
C ILE A 30 6.64 1.31 -6.73
N LYS A 31 7.15 2.29 -7.51
CA LYS A 31 6.48 3.59 -7.62
C LYS A 31 5.08 3.44 -8.22
N MET A 32 4.95 2.64 -9.28
CA MET A 32 3.69 2.47 -9.99
C MET A 32 2.70 1.70 -9.14
N GLU A 33 3.18 0.76 -8.32
CA GLU A 33 2.38 0.03 -7.34
C GLU A 33 1.83 0.96 -6.25
N ILE A 34 2.67 1.84 -5.69
CA ILE A 34 2.21 2.86 -4.72
C ILE A 34 1.18 3.78 -5.38
N LEU A 35 1.40 4.23 -6.61
CA LEU A 35 0.42 5.04 -7.35
C LEU A 35 -0.88 4.27 -7.60
N ALA A 36 -0.79 2.98 -7.93
CA ALA A 36 -1.94 2.13 -8.15
C ALA A 36 -2.78 1.98 -6.89
N GLN A 37 -2.17 1.87 -5.70
CA GLN A 37 -2.89 1.78 -4.42
C GLN A 37 -3.56 3.09 -4.00
N VAL A 38 -3.01 4.22 -4.41
CA VAL A 38 -3.55 5.55 -4.12
C VAL A 38 -4.73 5.91 -5.04
N ALA A 39 -4.74 5.43 -6.29
CA ALA A 39 -5.80 5.68 -7.26
C ALA A 39 -7.23 5.30 -6.79
N PRO A 40 -7.52 4.08 -6.30
CA PRO A 40 -8.85 3.71 -5.82
C PRO A 40 -9.26 4.51 -4.58
N LEU A 41 -8.30 4.97 -3.77
CA LEU A 41 -8.58 5.82 -2.62
C LEU A 41 -9.10 7.18 -3.05
N PHE A 42 -8.51 7.78 -4.09
CA PHE A 42 -8.99 9.04 -4.66
C PHE A 42 -10.36 8.88 -5.28
N VAL A 43 -10.59 7.82 -6.06
CA VAL A 43 -11.89 7.55 -6.67
C VAL A 43 -12.95 7.38 -5.59
N LEU A 44 -12.72 6.51 -4.60
CA LEU A 44 -13.65 6.30 -3.48
C LEU A 44 -13.86 7.58 -2.65
N GLY A 45 -12.81 8.39 -2.44
CA GLY A 45 -12.92 9.63 -1.69
C GLY A 45 -13.80 10.67 -2.39
N VAL A 46 -13.84 10.66 -3.72
CA VAL A 46 -14.70 11.55 -4.52
C VAL A 46 -16.11 10.97 -4.69
N THR A 47 -16.24 9.67 -4.94
CA THR A 47 -17.54 9.04 -5.23
C THR A 47 -18.33 8.67 -3.99
N TRP A 48 -17.67 8.47 -2.84
CA TRP A 48 -18.26 7.87 -1.65
C TRP A 48 -18.16 8.82 -0.44
N SER A 49 -19.22 9.58 -0.17
CA SER A 49 -19.26 10.53 0.95
C SER A 49 -19.13 9.89 2.35
N ARG A 50 -19.22 8.56 2.45
CA ARG A 50 -19.05 7.81 3.70
C ARG A 50 -17.62 7.29 3.91
N LEU A 51 -16.68 7.59 3.00
CA LEU A 51 -15.29 7.17 3.16
C LEU A 51 -14.62 8.00 4.27
N THR A 52 -14.26 7.36 5.38
CA THR A 52 -13.52 8.00 6.47
C THR A 52 -12.02 7.94 6.20
N THR A 53 -11.28 8.99 6.57
CA THR A 53 -9.81 9.04 6.49
C THR A 53 -9.13 7.86 7.18
N SER A 54 -9.67 7.39 8.31
CA SER A 54 -9.17 6.21 9.03
C SER A 54 -9.32 4.93 8.19
N ALA A 55 -10.49 4.68 7.62
CA ALA A 55 -10.74 3.52 6.75
C ALA A 55 -9.88 3.55 5.48
N ALA A 56 -9.68 4.73 4.90
CA ALA A 56 -8.79 4.92 3.76
C ALA A 56 -7.32 4.61 4.10
N PHE A 57 -6.83 5.08 5.25
CA PHE A 57 -5.47 4.83 5.70
C PHE A 57 -5.22 3.35 6.04
N VAL A 58 -6.17 2.71 6.73
CA VAL A 58 -6.06 1.28 7.08
C VAL A 58 -6.09 0.40 5.83
N GLY A 59 -6.92 0.71 4.83
CA GLY A 59 -6.94 -0.03 3.57
C GLY A 59 -5.64 0.10 2.79
N MET A 60 -5.07 1.30 2.72
CA MET A 60 -3.78 1.51 2.06
C MET A 60 -2.63 0.77 2.77
N LEU A 61 -2.60 0.78 4.11
CA LEU A 61 -1.64 0.01 4.89
C LEU A 61 -1.79 -1.50 4.69
N ALA A 62 -3.03 -2.01 4.67
CA ALA A 62 -3.31 -3.42 4.44
C ALA A 62 -2.88 -3.88 3.05
N GLY A 63 -3.13 -3.05 2.02
CA GLY A 63 -2.65 -3.28 0.65
C GLY A 63 -1.12 -3.33 0.58
N CYS A 64 -0.43 -2.30 1.07
CA CYS A 64 1.04 -2.24 1.16
C CYS A 64 1.65 -3.45 1.89
N ALA A 65 1.08 -3.82 3.03
CA ALA A 65 1.54 -4.96 3.82
C ALA A 65 1.36 -6.28 3.07
N THR A 66 0.22 -6.44 2.39
CA THR A 66 -0.06 -7.62 1.56
C THR A 66 0.95 -7.73 0.41
N TYR A 67 1.15 -6.64 -0.34
CA TYR A 67 2.14 -6.61 -1.43
C TYR A 67 3.54 -6.97 -0.95
N SER A 68 3.97 -6.36 0.16
CA SER A 68 5.29 -6.64 0.76
C SER A 68 5.41 -8.09 1.22
N GLY A 69 4.36 -8.66 1.82
CA GLY A 69 4.33 -10.06 2.23
C GLY A 69 4.42 -11.04 1.04
N LEU A 70 3.73 -10.75 -0.06
CA LEU A 70 3.79 -11.55 -1.29
C LEU A 70 5.19 -11.52 -1.92
N LEU A 71 5.83 -10.36 -1.96
CA LEU A 71 7.21 -10.21 -2.44
C LEU A 71 8.20 -11.00 -1.59
N LEU A 72 8.09 -10.94 -0.25
CA LEU A 72 8.96 -11.70 0.66
C LEU A 72 8.77 -13.21 0.54
N THR A 73 7.54 -13.64 0.25
CA THR A 73 7.19 -15.06 0.06
C THR A 73 7.61 -15.57 -1.33
N SER A 74 8.30 -14.75 -2.15
CA SER A 74 8.76 -15.10 -3.51
C SER A 74 7.64 -15.65 -4.41
N ASN A 75 6.39 -15.25 -4.14
CA ASN A 75 5.22 -15.56 -4.94
C ASN A 75 4.73 -14.26 -5.60
N PRO A 76 5.42 -13.77 -6.65
CA PRO A 76 5.02 -12.56 -7.36
C PRO A 76 3.69 -12.71 -8.12
N GLU A 77 3.25 -13.95 -8.34
CA GLU A 77 2.05 -14.28 -9.10
C GLU A 77 1.22 -15.38 -8.41
N PRO A 78 0.64 -15.12 -7.22
CA PRO A 78 -0.34 -16.04 -6.69
C PRO A 78 -1.48 -16.14 -7.70
N TRP A 79 -1.73 -17.34 -8.20
CA TRP A 79 -2.79 -17.59 -9.18
C TRP A 79 -2.59 -16.94 -10.57
N ASN A 80 -1.35 -16.71 -11.00
CA ASN A 80 -1.04 -16.03 -12.28
C ASN A 80 -1.51 -14.56 -12.35
N ILE A 81 -1.87 -13.98 -11.19
CA ILE A 81 -2.26 -12.58 -11.06
C ILE A 81 -1.12 -11.83 -10.38
N HIS A 82 -0.72 -10.69 -10.96
CA HIS A 82 0.32 -9.83 -10.40
C HIS A 82 0.02 -9.49 -8.93
N ALA A 83 0.99 -9.67 -8.05
CA ALA A 83 0.86 -9.45 -6.60
C ALA A 83 0.23 -8.08 -6.25
N GLY A 84 0.50 -7.06 -7.07
CA GLY A 84 -0.08 -5.74 -6.89
C GLY A 84 -1.60 -5.68 -7.08
N VAL A 85 -2.16 -6.45 -8.03
CA VAL A 85 -3.62 -6.54 -8.22
C VAL A 85 -4.30 -7.19 -7.02
N VAL A 86 -3.65 -8.20 -6.44
CA VAL A 86 -4.15 -8.86 -5.22
C VAL A 86 -4.12 -7.87 -4.04
N ALA A 87 -3.01 -7.14 -3.87
CA ALA A 87 -2.88 -6.11 -2.85
C ALA A 87 -3.91 -4.99 -3.01
N LEU A 88 -4.21 -4.57 -4.24
CA LEU A 88 -5.27 -3.61 -4.55
C LEU A 88 -6.65 -4.10 -4.14
N GLY A 89 -6.96 -5.37 -4.40
CA GLY A 89 -8.19 -6.00 -3.93
C GLY A 89 -8.34 -5.94 -2.41
N VAL A 90 -7.25 -6.21 -1.68
CA VAL A 90 -7.23 -6.10 -0.22
C VAL A 90 -7.42 -4.66 0.26
N ASN A 91 -6.76 -3.69 -0.38
CA ASN A 91 -6.94 -2.26 -0.06
C ASN A 91 -8.41 -1.85 -0.22
N LEU A 92 -9.00 -2.12 -1.39
CA LEU A 92 -10.38 -1.73 -1.70
C LEU A 92 -11.39 -2.37 -0.74
N THR A 93 -11.26 -3.68 -0.49
CA THR A 93 -12.14 -4.41 0.44
C THR A 93 -12.04 -3.85 1.85
N CYS A 94 -10.83 -3.56 2.31
CA CYS A 94 -10.61 -2.98 3.64
C CYS A 94 -11.19 -1.56 3.74
N CYS A 95 -11.04 -0.72 2.70
CA CYS A 95 -11.66 0.61 2.65
C CYS A 95 -13.19 0.53 2.71
N VAL A 96 -13.81 -0.40 1.97
CA VAL A 96 -15.26 -0.58 1.97
C VAL A 96 -15.74 -1.07 3.34
N VAL A 97 -15.12 -2.11 3.90
CA VAL A 97 -15.50 -2.66 5.21
C VAL A 97 -15.30 -1.63 6.32
N GLY A 98 -14.15 -0.96 6.35
CA GLY A 98 -13.85 0.09 7.34
C GLY A 98 -14.83 1.25 7.27
N SER A 99 -15.20 1.67 6.06
CA SER A 99 -16.17 2.76 5.86
C SER A 99 -17.57 2.35 6.30
N THR A 100 -18.01 1.12 6.03
CA THR A 100 -19.32 0.64 6.51
C THR A 100 -19.38 0.53 8.04
N ARG A 101 -18.31 0.07 8.69
CA ARG A 101 -18.23 -0.06 10.17
C ARG A 101 -18.27 1.31 10.84
N GLN A 102 -17.40 2.23 10.43
CA GLN A 102 -17.29 3.56 11.03
C GLN A 102 -18.58 4.38 10.88
N SER A 103 -19.31 4.13 9.81
CA SER A 103 -20.56 4.82 9.50
C SER A 103 -21.78 4.31 10.28
N THR A 104 -21.62 3.22 11.05
CA THR A 104 -22.58 2.76 12.06
C THR A 104 -22.28 3.36 13.43
N ASP A 105 -21.03 3.79 13.66
CA ASP A 105 -20.56 4.36 14.92
C ASP A 105 -20.68 5.90 14.98
N ALA A 106 -21.20 6.54 13.92
CA ALA A 106 -21.38 7.99 13.78
C ALA A 106 -22.86 8.35 13.62
#